data_AF-A0A7S0NRF4-F1
#
_entry.id   AF-A0A7S0NRF4-F1
#
_cell.length_a   1.000
_cell.length_b   1.000
_cell.length_c   1.000
_cell.angle_alpha   90.00
_cell.angle_beta   90.00
_cell.angle_gamma   90.00
#
_symmetry.space_group_name_H-M   'P 1'
#
loop_
_entity.id
_entity.type
_entity.pdbx_description
1 polymer ?
#
loop_
_entity_poly.entity_id
_entity_poly.type
_entity_poly.pdbx_seq_one_letter_code
_entity_poly.pdbx_strand_id
1 'polypeptide(L)'
;LATLAAGLRPLRPTFITESARQGAWVLETAHMWKPEDCESPEALRLVQGATQLSAKLSTRRLFEEWHILLDDSVASISGGSPLTTVDDWCALLRSGGAQALRRANLRADDEQSIQLTHALAGPGPYQSLLPSIPHGVSWYSSESLLESLRNGSNDFILGEPIRFAQAASAGGAALRASAPLSSKGGPPAAASVGKRRTRTSHSSGGARKQDLAK
;
A
#
# COMPACT_ATOMS: atom_id res chain seq x y z
N LEU A 1 2.79 15.26 -2.02
CA LEU A 1 2.29 13.95 -2.50
C LEU A 1 3.01 13.48 -3.76
N ALA A 2 2.99 14.24 -4.87
CA ALA A 2 3.74 13.88 -6.09
C ALA A 2 5.24 13.63 -5.85
N THR A 3 5.89 14.48 -5.04
CA THR A 3 7.27 14.28 -4.58
C THR A 3 7.47 12.93 -3.89
N LEU A 4 6.50 12.50 -3.07
CA LEU A 4 6.54 11.21 -2.36
C LEU A 4 6.43 10.03 -3.33
N ALA A 5 5.45 10.11 -4.24
CA ALA A 5 5.23 9.08 -5.25
C ALA A 5 6.45 8.92 -6.17
N ALA A 6 7.12 10.02 -6.50
CA ALA A 6 8.35 10.04 -7.28
C ALA A 6 9.59 9.52 -6.53
N GLY A 7 9.48 9.21 -5.24
CA GLY A 7 10.62 8.79 -4.41
C GLY A 7 11.59 9.93 -4.06
N LEU A 8 11.20 11.18 -4.30
CA LEU A 8 12.06 12.34 -4.09
C LEU A 8 12.04 12.79 -2.63
N ARG A 9 13.14 13.45 -2.21
CA ARG A 9 13.30 13.99 -0.86
C ARG A 9 12.74 15.41 -0.79
N PRO A 10 11.86 15.74 0.16
CA PRO A 10 11.45 17.10 0.38
C PRO A 10 12.61 17.88 1.03
N LEU A 11 13.04 18.95 0.39
CA LEU A 11 14.05 19.88 0.90
C LEU A 11 13.38 21.15 1.43
N ARG A 12 13.98 21.73 2.46
CA ARG A 12 13.60 23.03 3.01
C ARG A 12 13.98 24.13 2.02
N PRO A 13 13.25 25.25 1.98
CA PRO A 13 13.58 26.39 1.11
C PRO A 13 15.02 26.90 1.27
N THR A 14 15.62 26.71 2.45
CA THR A 14 17.01 27.09 2.75
C THR A 14 18.04 26.43 1.84
N PHE A 15 17.72 25.28 1.22
CA PHE A 15 18.58 24.62 0.25
C PHE A 15 18.92 25.53 -0.93
N ILE A 16 17.90 26.21 -1.48
CA ILE A 16 18.05 27.07 -2.65
C ILE A 16 18.81 28.34 -2.28
N THR A 17 18.44 28.99 -1.19
CA THR A 17 19.10 30.23 -0.75
C THR A 17 20.57 29.99 -0.40
N GLU A 18 20.88 28.87 0.25
CA GLU A 18 22.24 28.53 0.64
C GLU A 18 23.08 28.09 -0.56
N SER A 19 22.51 27.33 -1.49
CA SER A 19 23.19 26.99 -2.76
C SER A 19 23.52 28.23 -3.58
N ALA A 20 22.59 29.18 -3.66
CA ALA A 20 22.81 30.46 -4.33
C ALA A 20 23.92 31.28 -3.64
N ARG A 21 23.93 31.32 -2.30
CA ARG A 21 24.93 32.03 -1.50
C ARG A 21 26.35 31.46 -1.68
N GLN A 22 26.47 30.15 -1.77
CA GLN A 22 27.77 29.47 -1.95
C GLN A 22 28.21 29.38 -3.41
N GLY A 23 27.32 29.67 -4.37
CA GLY A 23 27.59 29.49 -5.80
C GLY A 23 27.75 28.03 -6.20
N ALA A 24 27.24 27.10 -5.40
CA ALA A 24 27.33 25.65 -5.61
C ALA A 24 26.16 24.92 -4.94
N TRP A 25 25.82 23.73 -5.44
CA TRP A 25 24.83 22.88 -4.78
C TRP A 25 25.36 22.39 -3.43
N VAL A 26 24.67 22.75 -2.36
CA VAL A 26 25.01 22.26 -1.01
C VAL A 26 24.50 20.83 -0.79
N LEU A 27 24.95 20.21 0.29
CA LEU A 27 24.53 18.86 0.64
C LEU A 27 23.03 18.82 1.01
N GLU A 28 22.24 18.08 0.25
CA GLU A 28 20.78 17.96 0.45
C GLU A 28 20.40 17.54 1.88
N THR A 29 21.16 16.63 2.50
CA THR A 29 20.86 16.10 3.84
C THR A 29 20.85 17.16 4.93
N ALA A 30 21.61 18.24 4.77
CA ALA A 30 21.60 19.38 5.71
C ALA A 30 20.30 20.19 5.61
N HIS A 31 19.59 20.09 4.48
CA HIS A 31 18.41 20.87 4.17
C HIS A 31 17.14 20.02 4.06
N MET A 32 17.18 18.72 4.35
CA MET A 32 15.96 17.92 4.44
C MET A 32 15.03 18.44 5.54
N TRP A 33 13.72 18.31 5.33
CA TRP A 33 12.74 18.53 6.38
C TRP A 33 12.91 17.49 7.47
N LYS A 34 12.86 17.93 8.74
CA LYS A 34 12.94 17.08 9.92
C LYS A 34 11.64 17.14 10.73
N PRO A 35 11.37 16.14 11.58
CA PRO A 35 10.23 16.16 12.49
C PRO A 35 10.09 17.46 13.30
N GLU A 36 11.20 18.01 13.77
CA GLU A 36 11.25 19.26 14.53
C GLU A 36 10.94 20.51 13.71
N ASP A 37 11.00 20.45 12.38
CA ASP A 37 10.62 21.57 11.50
C ASP A 37 9.09 21.64 11.27
N CYS A 38 8.31 20.68 11.80
CA CYS A 38 6.89 20.52 11.50
C CYS A 38 5.99 21.14 12.60
N GLU A 39 5.16 22.12 12.23
CA GLU A 39 4.26 22.80 13.16
C GLU A 39 2.92 22.09 13.37
N SER A 40 2.55 21.17 12.47
CA SER A 40 1.29 20.43 12.53
C SER A 40 1.49 18.91 12.51
N PRO A 41 0.58 18.13 13.12
CA PRO A 41 0.62 16.67 13.05
C PRO A 41 0.58 16.13 11.62
N GLU A 42 -0.13 16.81 10.72
CA GLU A 42 -0.20 16.42 9.31
C GLU A 42 1.14 16.66 8.59
N ALA A 43 1.78 17.81 8.82
CA ALA A 43 3.10 18.10 8.26
C ALA A 43 4.15 17.09 8.75
N LEU A 44 4.15 16.79 10.05
CA LEU A 44 5.01 15.78 10.65
C LEU A 44 4.83 14.41 9.98
N ARG A 45 3.56 14.01 9.81
CA ARG A 45 3.19 12.74 9.18
C ARG A 45 3.68 12.66 7.73
N LEU A 46 3.52 13.72 6.95
CA LEU A 46 4.02 13.80 5.57
C LEU A 46 5.55 13.72 5.50
N VAL A 47 6.27 14.42 6.38
CA VAL A 47 7.74 14.42 6.42
C VAL A 47 8.27 13.03 6.81
N GLN A 48 7.64 12.37 7.79
CA GLN A 48 7.97 11.00 8.16
C GLN A 48 7.72 10.02 6.99
N GLY A 49 6.55 10.12 6.35
CA GLY A 49 6.22 9.29 5.18
C GLY A 49 7.20 9.50 4.02
N ALA A 50 7.59 10.75 3.76
CA ALA A 50 8.59 11.10 2.75
C ALA A 50 9.97 10.49 3.03
N THR A 51 10.39 10.57 4.29
CA THR A 51 11.68 10.04 4.72
C THR A 51 11.70 8.51 4.57
N GLN A 52 10.62 7.84 4.95
CA GLN A 52 10.49 6.39 4.81
C GLN A 52 10.46 5.95 3.34
N LEU A 53 9.67 6.62 2.49
CA LEU A 53 9.56 6.29 1.07
C LEU A 53 10.85 6.56 0.31
N SER A 54 11.46 7.75 0.48
CA SER A 54 12.69 8.10 -0.22
C SER A 54 13.87 7.18 0.12
N ALA A 55 13.91 6.61 1.33
CA ALA A 55 14.90 5.59 1.69
C ALA A 55 14.68 4.26 0.95
N LYS A 56 13.41 3.88 0.70
CA LYS A 56 13.03 2.64 0.01
C LYS A 56 13.02 2.76 -1.52
N LEU A 57 12.92 3.97 -2.04
CA LEU A 57 12.70 4.30 -3.44
C LEU A 57 13.92 4.99 -4.09
N SER A 58 15.12 4.82 -3.54
CA SER A 58 16.32 5.52 -4.00
C SER A 58 16.65 5.30 -5.48
N THR A 59 16.20 4.19 -6.08
CA THR A 59 16.45 3.83 -7.48
C THR A 59 15.19 3.62 -8.32
N ARG A 60 14.00 3.77 -7.73
CA ARG A 60 12.74 3.42 -8.38
C ARG A 60 11.62 4.34 -7.95
N ARG A 61 10.59 4.49 -8.78
CA ARG A 61 9.38 5.23 -8.39
C ARG A 61 8.38 4.30 -7.71
N LEU A 62 7.45 4.89 -6.96
CA LEU A 62 6.53 4.12 -6.12
C LEU A 62 5.57 3.24 -6.92
N PHE A 63 5.09 3.74 -8.05
CA PHE A 63 4.15 3.07 -8.95
C PHE A 63 4.83 2.68 -10.26
N GLU A 64 6.12 2.44 -10.22
CA GLU A 64 6.85 1.95 -11.39
C GLU A 64 6.24 0.60 -11.82
N GLU A 65 6.08 0.42 -13.14
CA GLU A 65 5.43 -0.76 -13.76
C GLU A 65 3.91 -0.87 -13.53
N TRP A 66 3.29 0.11 -12.88
CA TRP A 66 1.84 0.09 -12.70
C TRP A 66 1.12 0.53 -13.98
N HIS A 67 0.23 -0.32 -14.49
CA HIS A 67 -0.75 0.02 -15.51
C HIS A 67 -2.09 0.15 -14.82
N ILE A 68 -2.48 1.39 -14.54
CA ILE A 68 -3.58 1.69 -13.64
C ILE A 68 -4.76 2.31 -14.38
N LEU A 69 -5.92 1.68 -14.24
CA LEU A 69 -7.18 2.23 -14.72
C LEU A 69 -7.84 3.07 -13.62
N LEU A 70 -8.21 4.30 -13.94
CA LEU A 70 -8.92 5.21 -13.05
C LEU A 70 -10.37 5.32 -13.48
N ASP A 71 -11.28 5.04 -12.54
CA ASP A 71 -12.69 5.38 -12.67
C ASP A 71 -12.92 6.87 -12.37
N ASP A 72 -13.94 7.48 -12.96
CA ASP A 72 -14.20 8.92 -12.75
C ASP A 72 -14.55 9.26 -11.30
N SER A 73 -15.04 8.28 -10.53
CA SER A 73 -15.32 8.42 -9.10
C SER A 73 -14.10 8.73 -8.24
N VAL A 74 -12.86 8.54 -8.72
CA VAL A 74 -11.64 8.85 -7.93
C VAL A 74 -11.59 10.30 -7.45
N ALA A 75 -12.23 11.21 -8.18
CA ALA A 75 -12.33 12.63 -7.83
C ALA A 75 -13.34 12.91 -6.69
N SER A 76 -14.20 11.96 -6.34
CA SER A 76 -15.29 12.12 -5.37
C SER A 76 -14.87 11.96 -3.91
N ILE A 77 -13.59 12.09 -3.57
CA ILE A 77 -13.13 11.92 -2.19
C ILE A 77 -13.66 13.04 -1.31
N SER A 78 -14.32 12.64 -0.22
CA SER A 78 -14.77 13.51 0.85
C SER A 78 -13.57 13.99 1.69
N GLY A 79 -13.53 15.28 2.05
CA GLY A 79 -12.67 15.77 3.14
C GLY A 79 -11.28 16.26 2.73
N GLY A 80 -11.22 17.46 2.14
CA GLY A 80 -9.98 18.26 2.08
C GLY A 80 -8.83 17.66 1.27
N SER A 81 -9.08 16.66 0.42
CA SER A 81 -8.08 16.15 -0.52
C SER A 81 -7.61 17.28 -1.44
N PRO A 82 -6.29 17.47 -1.63
CA PRO A 82 -5.77 18.40 -2.62
C PRO A 82 -5.97 17.91 -4.06
N LEU A 83 -6.39 16.66 -4.25
CA LEU A 83 -6.69 16.05 -5.55
C LEU A 83 -8.20 16.09 -5.76
N THR A 84 -8.67 16.97 -6.64
CA THR A 84 -10.09 17.26 -6.84
C THR A 84 -10.60 16.81 -8.21
N THR A 85 -9.70 16.50 -9.13
CA THR A 85 -10.02 16.04 -10.48
C THR A 85 -9.32 14.71 -10.79
N VAL A 86 -9.88 13.96 -11.75
CA VAL A 86 -9.23 12.75 -12.28
C VAL A 86 -7.85 13.10 -12.89
N ASP A 87 -7.63 14.33 -13.35
CA ASP A 87 -6.35 14.77 -13.94
C ASP A 87 -5.28 14.87 -12.85
N ASP A 88 -5.64 15.39 -11.68
CA ASP A 88 -4.74 15.45 -10.52
C ASP A 88 -4.30 14.04 -10.11
N TRP A 89 -5.23 13.09 -10.13
CA TRP A 89 -4.94 11.68 -9.86
C TRP A 89 -4.00 11.07 -10.90
N CYS A 90 -4.28 11.27 -12.19
CA CYS A 90 -3.38 10.83 -13.26
C CYS A 90 -1.99 11.45 -13.10
N ALA A 91 -1.90 12.75 -12.80
CA ALA A 91 -0.64 13.45 -12.61
C ALA A 91 0.16 12.91 -11.41
N LEU A 92 -0.51 12.64 -10.28
CA LEU A 92 0.10 12.01 -9.12
C LEU A 92 0.68 10.63 -9.47
N LEU A 93 -0.13 9.76 -10.08
CA LEU A 93 0.27 8.38 -10.39
C LEU A 93 1.42 8.36 -11.41
N ARG A 94 1.36 9.22 -12.43
CA ARG A 94 2.46 9.38 -13.42
C ARG A 94 3.73 9.94 -12.79
N SER A 95 3.61 10.84 -11.81
CA SER A 95 4.78 11.30 -11.03
C SER A 95 5.46 10.14 -10.31
N GLY A 96 4.67 9.16 -9.85
CA GLY A 96 5.17 7.90 -9.30
C GLY A 96 5.52 6.82 -10.33
N GLY A 97 5.54 7.12 -11.63
CA GLY A 97 5.98 6.19 -12.67
C GLY A 97 4.89 5.30 -13.28
N ALA A 98 3.62 5.44 -12.87
CA ALA A 98 2.54 4.65 -13.42
C ALA A 98 2.15 5.08 -14.85
N GLN A 99 1.68 4.12 -15.64
CA GLN A 99 0.87 4.36 -16.82
C GLN A 99 -0.60 4.49 -16.40
N ALA A 100 -1.02 5.72 -16.12
CA ALA A 100 -2.38 6.03 -15.70
C ALA A 100 -3.32 6.26 -16.90
N LEU A 101 -4.38 5.46 -16.95
CA LEU A 101 -5.43 5.47 -17.97
C LEU A 101 -6.76 5.84 -17.35
N ARG A 102 -7.54 6.66 -18.07
CA ARG A 102 -8.92 6.98 -17.66
C ARG A 102 -9.88 6.01 -18.27
N ARG A 103 -10.84 5.52 -17.48
CA ARG A 103 -11.88 4.63 -17.96
C ARG A 103 -12.70 5.23 -19.10
N ALA A 104 -13.04 6.51 -19.03
CA ALA A 104 -13.76 7.21 -20.10
C ALA A 104 -13.04 7.18 -21.47
N ASN A 105 -11.72 6.95 -21.46
CA ASN A 105 -10.91 6.90 -22.68
C ASN A 105 -10.62 5.48 -23.16
N LEU A 106 -11.05 4.45 -22.42
CA LEU A 106 -10.78 3.06 -22.75
C LEU A 106 -11.79 2.59 -23.80
N ARG A 107 -11.30 2.24 -25.00
CA ARG A 107 -12.14 1.59 -26.01
C ARG A 107 -12.22 0.10 -25.71
N ALA A 108 -13.32 -0.54 -26.11
CA ALA A 108 -13.52 -1.98 -25.92
C ALA A 108 -12.37 -2.83 -26.51
N ASP A 109 -11.76 -2.35 -27.61
CA ASP A 109 -10.63 -3.03 -28.25
C ASP A 109 -9.30 -2.86 -27.50
N ASP A 110 -9.16 -1.79 -26.71
CA ASP A 110 -7.94 -1.49 -25.94
C ASP A 110 -7.83 -2.36 -24.68
N GLU A 111 -8.96 -2.81 -24.12
CA GLU A 111 -9.04 -3.61 -22.89
C GLU A 111 -8.24 -4.92 -22.97
N GLN A 112 -8.13 -5.51 -24.16
CA GLN A 112 -7.38 -6.76 -24.36
C GLN A 112 -5.89 -6.53 -24.60
N SER A 113 -5.51 -5.33 -25.06
CA SER A 113 -4.12 -4.99 -25.40
C SER A 113 -3.33 -4.43 -24.22
N ILE A 114 -4.03 -3.77 -23.29
CA ILE A 114 -3.41 -3.15 -22.13
C ILE A 114 -3.41 -4.16 -20.99
N GLN A 115 -2.23 -4.64 -20.63
CA GLN A 115 -2.04 -5.51 -19.48
C GLN A 115 -2.21 -4.69 -18.19
N LEU A 116 -3.46 -4.42 -17.82
CA LEU A 116 -3.82 -3.72 -16.59
C LEU A 116 -3.33 -4.51 -15.38
N THR A 117 -2.68 -3.82 -14.46
CA THR A 117 -2.22 -4.42 -13.20
C THR A 117 -3.01 -3.88 -12.01
N HIS A 118 -3.51 -2.65 -12.11
CA HIS A 118 -4.17 -1.95 -11.02
C HIS A 118 -5.45 -1.23 -11.48
N ALA A 119 -6.40 -1.04 -10.56
CA ALA A 119 -7.58 -0.21 -10.74
C ALA A 119 -7.80 0.67 -9.51
N LEU A 120 -8.18 1.92 -9.75
CA LEU A 120 -8.44 2.93 -8.72
C LEU A 120 -9.84 3.50 -8.90
N ALA A 121 -10.60 3.54 -7.82
CA ALA A 121 -11.93 4.14 -7.79
C ALA A 121 -12.14 4.96 -6.51
N GLY A 122 -13.14 5.84 -6.54
CA GLY A 122 -13.56 6.62 -5.39
C GLY A 122 -14.27 5.78 -4.33
N PRO A 123 -14.64 6.40 -3.19
CA PRO A 123 -15.47 5.77 -2.18
C PRO A 123 -16.86 5.47 -2.76
N GLY A 124 -17.21 4.19 -2.91
CA GLY A 124 -18.50 3.78 -3.45
C GLY A 124 -18.62 2.28 -3.66
N PRO A 125 -19.80 1.78 -4.07
CA PRO A 125 -20.00 0.36 -4.32
C PRO A 125 -19.24 -0.07 -5.58
N TYR A 126 -18.01 -0.57 -5.39
CA TYR A 126 -17.14 -1.13 -6.44
C TYR A 126 -17.81 -2.23 -7.29
N GLN A 127 -18.93 -2.77 -6.80
CA GLN A 127 -19.72 -3.83 -7.43
C GLN A 127 -20.19 -3.50 -8.85
N SER A 128 -20.45 -2.22 -9.18
CA SER A 128 -20.81 -1.83 -10.55
C SER A 128 -19.63 -1.81 -11.52
N LEU A 129 -18.39 -1.84 -10.99
CA LEU A 129 -17.15 -1.78 -11.76
C LEU A 129 -16.52 -3.18 -11.97
N LEU A 130 -16.87 -4.15 -11.12
CA LEU A 130 -16.35 -5.52 -11.15
C LEU A 130 -16.57 -6.29 -12.48
N PRO A 131 -17.68 -6.15 -13.22
CA PRO A 131 -17.91 -6.98 -14.41
C PRO A 131 -16.98 -6.67 -15.58
N SER A 132 -16.35 -5.49 -15.61
CA SER A 132 -15.55 -5.00 -16.73
C SER A 132 -14.03 -5.08 -16.52
N ILE A 133 -13.56 -5.58 -15.37
CA ILE A 133 -12.12 -5.59 -15.08
C ILE A 133 -11.55 -7.01 -15.20
N PRO A 134 -10.44 -7.19 -15.94
CA PRO A 134 -9.79 -8.48 -16.11
C PRO A 134 -9.42 -9.16 -14.78
N HIS A 135 -9.43 -10.50 -14.77
CA HIS A 135 -8.90 -11.27 -13.65
C HIS A 135 -7.43 -10.93 -13.38
N GLY A 136 -7.05 -10.80 -12.11
CA GLY A 136 -5.67 -10.50 -11.70
C GLY A 136 -5.34 -9.02 -11.53
N VAL A 137 -6.28 -8.11 -11.76
CA VAL A 137 -6.12 -6.67 -11.48
C VAL A 137 -6.30 -6.37 -9.99
N SER A 138 -5.36 -5.63 -9.42
CA SER A 138 -5.39 -5.19 -8.03
C SER A 138 -6.23 -3.93 -7.83
N TRP A 139 -7.17 -3.97 -6.89
CA TRP A 139 -8.08 -2.85 -6.64
C TRP A 139 -7.71 -2.02 -5.42
N TYR A 140 -7.80 -0.70 -5.58
CA TYR A 140 -7.56 0.27 -4.53
C TYR A 140 -8.68 1.31 -4.48
N SER A 141 -9.02 1.73 -3.27
CA SER A 141 -9.74 2.98 -3.08
C SER A 141 -8.75 4.14 -3.17
N SER A 142 -9.19 5.26 -3.71
CA SER A 142 -8.42 6.49 -3.77
C SER A 142 -8.05 6.99 -2.36
N GLU A 143 -8.93 6.83 -1.36
CA GLU A 143 -8.67 7.14 0.04
C GLU A 143 -7.53 6.29 0.64
N SER A 144 -7.56 4.97 0.42
CA SER A 144 -6.52 4.06 0.92
C SER A 144 -5.17 4.36 0.28
N LEU A 145 -5.14 4.70 -1.00
CA LEU A 145 -3.89 5.06 -1.69
C LEU A 145 -3.30 6.37 -1.14
N LEU A 146 -4.14 7.39 -0.91
CA LEU A 146 -3.70 8.65 -0.30
C LEU A 146 -3.19 8.46 1.13
N GLU A 147 -3.92 7.69 1.93
CA GLU A 147 -3.55 7.39 3.30
C GLU A 147 -2.20 6.65 3.37
N SER A 148 -1.98 5.70 2.45
CA SER A 148 -0.72 4.97 2.33
C SER A 148 0.44 5.87 1.93
N LEU A 149 0.23 6.76 0.95
CA LEU A 149 1.20 7.78 0.55
C LEU A 149 1.59 8.71 1.71
N ARG A 150 0.60 9.17 2.48
CA ARG A 150 0.80 10.05 3.64
C ARG A 150 1.60 9.35 4.74
N ASN A 151 1.34 8.06 4.96
CA ASN A 151 2.02 7.26 5.97
C ASN A 151 3.39 6.75 5.55
N GLY A 152 3.74 6.84 4.26
CA GLY A 152 4.92 6.18 3.71
C GLY A 152 4.88 4.65 3.85
N SER A 153 3.67 4.08 3.97
CA SER A 153 3.48 2.64 4.08
C SER A 153 3.52 2.01 2.69
N ASN A 154 4.35 0.98 2.55
CA ASN A 154 4.40 0.15 1.35
C ASN A 154 3.40 -1.01 1.40
N ASP A 155 2.82 -1.31 2.57
CA ASP A 155 2.12 -2.59 2.77
C ASP A 155 0.84 -2.68 1.95
N PHE A 156 0.24 -1.55 1.60
CA PHE A 156 -0.90 -1.47 0.68
C PHE A 156 -0.46 -1.14 -0.76
N ILE A 157 0.63 -0.41 -0.93
CA ILE A 157 1.11 0.00 -2.26
C ILE A 157 1.92 -1.13 -2.94
N LEU A 158 2.31 -2.18 -2.23
CA LEU A 158 3.01 -3.35 -2.77
C LEU A 158 2.41 -4.69 -2.29
N GLY A 159 1.32 -4.65 -1.51
CA GLY A 159 0.76 -5.84 -0.85
C GLY A 159 -0.77 -5.92 -0.94
N GLU A 160 -1.23 -7.17 -1.09
CA GLU A 160 -2.58 -7.73 -1.22
C GLU A 160 -3.69 -6.79 -1.76
N PRO A 161 -4.15 -7.01 -3.01
CA PRO A 161 -5.33 -6.29 -3.51
C PRO A 161 -6.55 -6.52 -2.62
N ILE A 162 -7.52 -5.61 -2.70
CA ILE A 162 -8.86 -5.85 -2.13
C ILE A 162 -9.39 -7.14 -2.77
N ARG A 163 -9.29 -8.27 -2.04
CA ARG A 163 -9.87 -9.55 -2.44
C ARG A 163 -11.38 -9.42 -2.28
N PHE A 164 -12.05 -8.98 -3.33
CA PHE A 164 -13.49 -9.18 -3.42
C PHE A 164 -13.72 -10.69 -3.44
N ALA A 165 -14.36 -11.22 -2.40
CA ALA A 165 -14.91 -12.56 -2.44
C ALA A 165 -15.91 -12.60 -3.59
N GLN A 166 -15.48 -13.05 -4.77
CA GLN A 166 -16.40 -13.36 -5.85
C GLN A 166 -17.30 -14.47 -5.32
N ALA A 167 -18.56 -14.12 -5.04
CA ALA A 167 -19.62 -15.10 -4.93
C ALA A 167 -19.57 -15.88 -6.24
N ALA A 168 -19.17 -17.14 -6.14
CA ALA A 168 -19.05 -18.03 -7.27
C ALA A 168 -20.32 -17.93 -8.11
N SER A 169 -20.19 -17.48 -9.36
CA SER A 169 -21.20 -17.79 -10.37
C SER A 169 -21.08 -19.28 -10.66
N ALA A 170 -21.59 -20.09 -9.73
CA ALA A 170 -21.94 -21.48 -9.99
C ALA A 170 -23.20 -21.48 -10.85
N GLY A 171 -23.02 -21.10 -12.11
CA GLY A 171 -23.99 -21.35 -13.16
C GLY A 171 -23.97 -22.83 -13.50
N GLY A 172 -24.99 -23.54 -13.02
CA GLY A 172 -25.58 -24.68 -13.71
C GLY A 172 -24.87 -26.04 -13.65
N ALA A 173 -25.36 -26.91 -12.75
CA ALA A 173 -25.59 -28.36 -12.89
C ALA A 173 -25.38 -29.02 -11.51
N ALA A 174 -26.27 -29.80 -10.90
CA ALA A 174 -27.55 -30.34 -11.31
C ALA A 174 -28.41 -30.57 -10.06
N LEU A 175 -29.71 -30.31 -10.20
CA LEU A 175 -30.75 -30.89 -9.37
C LEU A 175 -30.67 -32.42 -9.48
N ARG A 176 -30.19 -33.10 -8.45
CA ARG A 176 -30.66 -34.46 -8.14
C ARG A 176 -30.83 -34.64 -6.64
N ALA A 177 -32.10 -34.69 -6.26
CA ALA A 177 -32.57 -35.24 -5.01
C ALA A 177 -32.09 -36.69 -4.85
N SER A 178 -31.67 -37.04 -3.63
CA SER A 178 -32.16 -38.20 -2.85
C SER A 178 -31.14 -38.49 -1.75
N ALA A 179 -31.55 -38.30 -0.49
CA ALA A 179 -30.92 -38.99 0.63
C ALA A 179 -31.04 -40.52 0.43
N PRO A 180 -30.17 -41.33 1.08
CA PRO A 180 -30.67 -41.93 2.31
C PRO A 180 -29.65 -42.04 3.45
N LEU A 181 -30.22 -42.26 4.63
CA LEU A 181 -29.61 -42.51 5.93
C LEU A 181 -28.69 -43.73 5.98
N SER A 182 -27.77 -43.68 6.95
CA SER A 182 -27.15 -44.80 7.70
C SER A 182 -25.90 -45.47 7.11
N SER A 183 -24.77 -45.37 7.82
CA SER A 183 -24.24 -46.48 8.65
C SER A 183 -22.83 -46.18 9.19
N LYS A 184 -22.53 -46.83 10.32
CA LYS A 184 -21.31 -46.78 11.13
C LYS A 184 -20.04 -47.18 10.36
N GLY A 185 -18.92 -46.54 10.70
CA GLY A 185 -17.55 -47.04 10.43
C GLY A 185 -16.48 -45.97 10.67
N GLY A 186 -15.77 -46.01 11.81
CA GLY A 186 -14.69 -45.06 12.18
C GLY A 186 -13.33 -45.38 11.52
N PRO A 187 -12.20 -45.07 12.18
CA PRO A 187 -11.59 -43.76 12.52
C PRO A 187 -10.27 -43.51 11.73
N PRO A 188 -9.50 -42.43 12.01
CA PRO A 188 -8.30 -42.66 12.85
C PRO A 188 -7.88 -41.52 13.82
N ALA A 189 -7.31 -41.98 14.94
CA ALA A 189 -6.16 -41.54 15.74
C ALA A 189 -5.77 -40.05 15.92
N ALA A 190 -5.68 -39.62 17.19
CA ALA A 190 -4.44 -39.22 17.93
C ALA A 190 -4.86 -38.56 19.27
N ALA A 191 -4.71 -39.16 20.46
CA ALA A 191 -3.50 -39.22 21.31
C ALA A 191 -2.76 -37.86 21.38
N SER A 192 -2.47 -37.23 22.53
CA SER A 192 -2.62 -37.59 23.94
C SER A 192 -2.62 -36.32 24.80
N VAL A 193 -3.44 -36.33 25.83
CA VAL A 193 -3.54 -35.35 26.91
C VAL A 193 -2.38 -35.47 27.89
N GLY A 194 -1.87 -34.32 28.33
CA GLY A 194 -1.48 -34.12 29.74
C GLY A 194 0.00 -33.99 30.04
N LYS A 195 0.38 -32.85 30.62
CA LYS A 195 0.88 -32.76 32.01
C LYS A 195 1.22 -31.31 32.35
N ARG A 196 0.47 -30.74 33.30
CA ARG A 196 0.78 -29.49 33.99
C ARG A 196 0.82 -29.79 35.48
N ARG A 197 2.00 -29.73 36.10
CA ARG A 197 2.24 -29.51 37.55
C ARG A 197 3.75 -29.39 37.81
N THR A 198 4.20 -28.22 38.29
CA THR A 198 4.85 -27.95 39.61
C THR A 198 6.25 -28.55 39.77
N ARG A 199 7.28 -27.99 40.41
CA ARG A 199 7.50 -26.90 41.38
C ARG A 199 9.03 -26.82 41.60
N THR A 200 9.56 -25.68 42.09
CA THR A 200 10.77 -25.52 42.99
C THR A 200 12.13 -26.09 42.54
N SER A 201 13.32 -25.55 42.82
CA SER A 201 13.84 -24.38 43.54
C SER A 201 15.39 -24.43 43.48
N HIS A 202 16.03 -23.27 43.56
CA HIS A 202 17.30 -22.97 44.28
C HIS A 202 18.71 -23.25 43.70
N SER A 203 19.55 -22.24 43.98
CA SER A 203 21.02 -22.21 44.07
C SER A 203 21.77 -22.16 42.74
N SER A 204 22.90 -21.47 42.58
CA SER A 204 23.67 -20.51 43.37
C SER A 204 24.89 -20.14 42.51
N GLY A 205 25.47 -18.95 42.72
CA GLY A 205 26.89 -18.73 42.48
C GLY A 205 27.31 -18.27 41.08
N GLY A 206 28.11 -17.20 41.04
CA GLY A 206 29.01 -16.94 39.92
C GLY A 206 29.20 -15.48 39.56
N ALA A 207 29.90 -14.74 40.43
CA ALA A 207 30.46 -13.43 40.08
C ALA A 207 31.47 -13.53 38.92
N ARG A 208 31.55 -12.50 38.06
CA ARG A 208 32.83 -11.85 37.72
C ARG A 208 32.66 -10.53 36.96
N LYS A 209 33.33 -9.52 37.52
CA LYS A 209 33.83 -8.30 36.86
C LYS A 209 34.80 -8.64 35.72
N GLN A 210 34.86 -7.79 34.70
CA GLN A 210 36.04 -7.09 34.16
C GLN A 210 35.62 -6.46 32.81
N ASP A 211 35.58 -5.14 32.66
CA ASP A 211 36.69 -4.19 32.48
C ASP A 211 37.49 -4.37 31.17
N LEU A 212 37.53 -3.23 30.45
CA LEU A 212 38.56 -2.69 29.56
C LEU A 212 38.70 -3.14 28.08
N ALA A 213 38.54 -2.09 27.25
CA ALA A 213 39.49 -1.56 26.25
C ALA A 213 39.59 -2.24 24.86
N LYS A 214 39.16 -1.50 23.83
CA LYS A 214 40.01 -0.55 23.08
C LYS A 214 39.15 0.42 22.29
#